data_AF-A0A1F6HIP5-F1
#
_entry.id   AF-A0A1F6HIP5-F1
#
_cell.length_a   1.000
_cell.length_b   1.000
_cell.length_c   1.000
_cell.angle_alpha   90.00
_cell.angle_beta   90.00
_cell.angle_gamma   90.00
#
_symmetry.space_group_name_H-M   'P 1'
#
loop_
_entity.id
_entity.type
_entity.pdbx_description
1 polymer ?
#
loop_
_entity_poly.entity_id
_entity_poly.type
_entity_poly.pdbx_seq_one_letter_code
_entity_poly.pdbx_strand_id
1 'polypeptide(L)'
;MEGKEKRIKEYKKILKYSDWYIRLETQLKRDFFPVVHDDPILKAKRHELYRAIEEMLVLGEIPFAKEGPNFDKDRKPIDTIIIHHTEENPDTSLEKLSAIDLVRQYSLWYLDNDLFGYKPRGKPIWSGHFKNGKMVFYPYTWLVRPNGDTERTLLDRYVGRHSGDQGINLRSIGIALSGNYEHSSPPYVQIEATAKLIKAKCPKVKPSRILGHLEVKKNRTCPGDKFIKGWKKDLLSLI
;
A
#
# COMPACT_ATOMS: atom_id res chain seq x y z
N MET A 1 -16.40 -5.94 -23.56
CA MET A 1 -15.67 -4.69 -23.25
C MET A 1 -16.58 -3.56 -22.78
N GLU A 2 -17.74 -3.36 -23.42
CA GLU A 2 -18.68 -2.28 -23.12
C GLU A 2 -19.14 -2.18 -21.65
N GLY A 3 -19.39 -3.33 -20.99
CA GLY A 3 -19.79 -3.35 -19.59
C GLY A 3 -18.73 -2.88 -18.58
N LYS A 4 -17.44 -3.06 -18.88
CA LYS A 4 -16.34 -2.62 -18.00
C LYS A 4 -16.21 -1.10 -18.03
N GLU A 5 -16.24 -0.54 -19.23
CA GLU A 5 -16.12 0.91 -19.44
C GLU A 5 -17.33 1.65 -18.84
N LYS A 6 -18.52 1.06 -18.96
CA LYS A 6 -19.73 1.56 -18.28
C LYS A 6 -19.55 1.63 -16.76
N ARG A 7 -19.05 0.57 -16.13
CA ARG A 7 -18.82 0.53 -14.67
C ARG A 7 -17.76 1.53 -14.22
N ILE A 8 -16.67 1.69 -14.98
CA ILE A 8 -15.65 2.73 -14.69
C ILE A 8 -16.30 4.12 -14.70
N LYS A 9 -17.11 4.44 -15.71
CA LYS A 9 -17.85 5.71 -15.77
C LYS A 9 -18.82 5.89 -14.61
N GLU A 10 -19.49 4.84 -14.16
CA GLU A 10 -20.36 4.85 -12.97
C GLU A 10 -19.57 5.14 -11.69
N TYR A 11 -18.41 4.49 -11.48
CA TYR A 11 -17.53 4.80 -10.35
C TYR A 11 -17.08 6.26 -10.36
N LYS A 12 -16.65 6.79 -11.51
CA LYS A 12 -16.23 8.18 -11.62
C LYS A 12 -17.32 9.17 -11.21
N LYS A 13 -18.60 8.87 -11.49
CA LYS A 13 -19.72 9.70 -11.03
C LYS A 13 -19.83 9.72 -9.50
N ILE A 14 -19.59 8.58 -8.85
CA ILE A 14 -19.66 8.43 -7.39
C ILE A 14 -18.43 9.04 -6.70
N LEU A 15 -17.24 8.91 -7.30
CA LEU A 15 -15.97 9.41 -6.77
C LEU A 15 -15.88 10.94 -6.72
N LYS A 16 -16.78 11.66 -7.42
CA LYS A 16 -16.89 13.12 -7.34
C LYS A 16 -17.49 13.64 -6.03
N TYR A 17 -18.03 12.78 -5.18
CA TYR A 17 -18.55 13.16 -3.87
C TYR A 17 -17.48 12.96 -2.78
N SER A 18 -17.37 13.88 -1.82
CA SER A 18 -16.41 13.79 -0.71
C SER A 18 -16.62 12.58 0.20
N ASP A 19 -17.82 12.04 0.22
CA ASP A 19 -18.25 10.87 0.98
C ASP A 19 -18.39 9.61 0.11
N TRP A 20 -17.71 9.55 -1.05
CA TRP A 20 -17.82 8.44 -2.02
C TRP A 20 -17.67 7.06 -1.37
N TYR A 21 -16.84 6.95 -0.34
CA TYR A 21 -16.57 5.70 0.37
C TYR A 21 -17.79 5.22 1.18
N ILE A 22 -18.65 6.13 1.65
CA ILE A 22 -19.96 5.79 2.26
C ILE A 22 -20.92 5.31 1.17
N ARG A 23 -20.96 6.00 0.02
CA ARG A 23 -21.82 5.63 -1.11
C ARG A 23 -21.49 4.25 -1.67
N LEU A 24 -20.21 3.86 -1.58
CA LEU A 24 -19.73 2.53 -1.96
C LEU A 24 -19.65 1.54 -0.79
N GLU A 25 -20.09 1.89 0.43
CA GLU A 25 -19.78 1.13 1.65
C GLU A 25 -20.15 -0.36 1.54
N THR A 26 -21.37 -0.67 1.11
CA THR A 26 -21.85 -2.04 0.94
C THR A 26 -20.94 -2.82 -0.02
N GLN A 27 -20.54 -2.17 -1.12
CA GLN A 27 -19.66 -2.78 -2.10
C GLN A 27 -18.23 -2.94 -1.57
N LEU A 28 -17.68 -1.92 -0.90
CA LEU A 28 -16.34 -1.96 -0.33
C LEU A 28 -16.19 -3.07 0.70
N LYS A 29 -17.17 -3.20 1.61
CA LYS A 29 -17.20 -4.26 2.63
C LYS A 29 -17.30 -5.65 2.03
N ARG A 30 -18.09 -5.83 0.97
CA ARG A 30 -18.28 -7.13 0.32
C ARG A 30 -17.11 -7.51 -0.58
N ASP A 31 -16.67 -6.57 -1.43
CA ASP A 31 -15.83 -6.88 -2.56
C ASP A 31 -14.36 -6.49 -2.33
N PHE A 32 -14.03 -5.50 -1.48
CA PHE A 32 -12.67 -4.91 -1.43
C PHE A 32 -11.91 -5.18 -0.13
N PHE A 33 -12.58 -5.16 1.01
CA PHE A 33 -11.93 -5.37 2.31
C PHE A 33 -11.61 -6.82 2.67
N PRO A 34 -12.37 -7.83 2.20
CA PRO A 34 -12.00 -9.21 2.43
C PRO A 34 -10.62 -9.53 1.82
N VAL A 35 -9.87 -10.36 2.53
CA VAL A 35 -8.57 -10.85 2.11
C VAL A 35 -8.82 -11.97 1.10
N VAL A 36 -8.24 -11.84 -0.09
CA VAL A 36 -8.50 -12.73 -1.21
C VAL A 36 -7.20 -12.91 -1.98
N HIS A 37 -6.74 -14.16 -2.10
CA HIS A 37 -5.46 -14.51 -2.74
C HIS A 37 -5.70 -15.03 -4.16
N ASP A 38 -6.59 -16.02 -4.32
CA ASP A 38 -6.75 -16.75 -5.60
C ASP A 38 -8.14 -16.59 -6.22
N ASP A 39 -8.60 -15.34 -6.36
CA ASP A 39 -9.85 -15.03 -7.06
C ASP A 39 -9.60 -14.03 -8.21
N PRO A 40 -9.29 -14.51 -9.42
CA PRO A 40 -9.03 -13.64 -10.56
C PRO A 40 -10.25 -12.82 -10.98
N ILE A 41 -11.47 -13.33 -10.75
CA ILE A 41 -12.71 -12.65 -11.13
C ILE A 41 -12.93 -11.44 -10.22
N LEU A 42 -12.83 -11.63 -8.91
CA LEU A 42 -12.94 -10.55 -7.95
C LEU A 42 -11.79 -9.54 -8.08
N LYS A 43 -10.55 -10.01 -8.31
CA LYS A 43 -9.40 -9.12 -8.57
C LYS A 43 -9.63 -8.25 -9.82
N ALA A 44 -10.10 -8.83 -10.92
CA ALA A 44 -10.44 -8.08 -12.13
C ALA A 44 -11.53 -7.03 -11.87
N LYS A 45 -12.55 -7.37 -11.07
CA LYS A 45 -13.61 -6.44 -10.65
C LYS A 45 -13.06 -5.30 -9.78
N ARG A 46 -12.16 -5.59 -8.82
CA ARG A 46 -11.51 -4.58 -7.98
C ARG A 46 -10.70 -3.59 -8.82
N HIS A 47 -9.99 -4.09 -9.82
CA HIS A 47 -9.19 -3.28 -10.74
C HIS A 47 -10.01 -2.27 -11.56
N GLU A 48 -11.33 -2.46 -11.70
CA GLU A 48 -12.19 -1.44 -12.33
C GLU A 48 -12.33 -0.19 -11.48
N LEU A 49 -12.51 -0.34 -10.16
CA LEU A 49 -12.55 0.81 -9.25
C LEU A 49 -11.16 1.45 -9.12
N TYR A 50 -10.10 0.64 -9.00
CA TYR A 50 -8.73 1.16 -8.93
C TYR A 50 -8.37 1.97 -10.16
N ARG A 51 -8.75 1.50 -11.36
CA ARG A 51 -8.54 2.25 -12.60
C ARG A 51 -9.32 3.57 -12.62
N ALA A 52 -10.57 3.57 -12.18
CA ALA A 52 -11.36 4.81 -12.10
C ALA A 52 -10.69 5.84 -11.16
N ILE A 53 -10.20 5.38 -10.01
CA ILE A 53 -9.50 6.21 -9.03
C ILE A 53 -8.15 6.68 -9.58
N GLU A 54 -7.35 5.80 -10.17
CA GLU A 54 -6.06 6.13 -10.78
C GLU A 54 -6.21 7.28 -11.79
N GLU A 55 -7.16 7.15 -12.71
CA GLU A 55 -7.43 8.18 -13.73
C GLU A 55 -7.86 9.52 -13.06
N MET A 56 -8.70 9.47 -12.02
CA MET A 56 -9.14 10.67 -11.31
C MET A 56 -8.07 11.27 -10.39
N LEU A 57 -7.12 10.48 -9.86
CA LEU A 57 -5.97 10.96 -9.10
C LEU A 57 -5.03 11.77 -10.01
N VAL A 58 -4.80 11.29 -11.23
CA VAL A 58 -3.99 12.02 -12.23
C VAL A 58 -4.61 13.38 -12.56
N LEU A 59 -5.94 13.41 -12.75
CA LEU A 59 -6.69 14.61 -13.10
C LEU A 59 -7.02 15.52 -11.91
N GLY A 60 -6.81 15.07 -10.67
CA GLY A 60 -7.16 15.83 -9.46
C GLY A 60 -8.67 15.97 -9.24
N GLU A 61 -9.48 15.01 -9.71
CA GLU A 61 -10.94 15.08 -9.69
C GLU A 61 -11.58 14.48 -8.43
N ILE A 62 -10.81 13.79 -7.58
CA ILE A 62 -11.31 13.27 -6.31
C ILE A 62 -11.28 14.39 -5.27
N PRO A 63 -12.41 14.73 -4.62
CA PRO A 63 -12.47 15.78 -3.61
C PRO A 63 -11.85 15.32 -2.30
N PHE A 64 -10.53 15.46 -2.16
CA PHE A 64 -9.82 15.26 -0.90
C PHE A 64 -9.94 16.47 0.02
N ALA A 65 -9.71 16.24 1.32
CA ALA A 65 -9.68 17.33 2.27
C ALA A 65 -8.44 18.20 2.07
N LYS A 66 -8.53 19.48 2.46
CA LYS A 66 -7.40 20.42 2.43
C LYS A 66 -6.50 20.29 3.66
N GLU A 67 -7.05 19.76 4.74
CA GLU A 67 -6.38 19.52 6.02
C GLU A 67 -7.03 18.32 6.70
N GLY A 68 -6.36 17.77 7.71
CA GLY A 68 -6.90 16.66 8.47
C GLY A 68 -5.97 16.19 9.58
N PRO A 69 -6.27 15.03 10.19
CA PRO A 69 -5.52 14.50 11.32
C PRO A 69 -4.03 14.34 11.02
N ASN A 70 -3.18 14.65 12.01
CA ASN A 70 -1.78 14.26 11.96
C ASN A 70 -1.64 12.79 12.40
N PHE A 71 -1.66 11.91 11.40
CA PHE A 71 -1.51 10.47 11.57
C PHE A 71 -0.08 10.02 11.85
N ASP A 72 0.90 10.92 11.69
CA ASP A 72 2.32 10.64 11.86
C ASP A 72 2.87 11.18 13.20
N LYS A 73 2.03 11.82 14.02
CA LYS A 73 2.44 12.47 15.28
C LYS A 73 3.19 11.54 16.25
N ASP A 74 2.89 10.24 16.22
CA ASP A 74 3.45 9.23 17.11
C ASP A 74 4.60 8.43 16.47
N ARG A 75 5.15 8.91 15.33
CA ARG A 75 6.27 8.27 14.63
C ARG A 75 7.46 8.08 15.58
N LYS A 76 7.94 6.85 15.65
CA LYS A 76 9.11 6.44 16.44
C LYS A 76 10.34 6.31 15.55
N PRO A 77 11.56 6.31 16.12
CA PRO A 77 12.77 5.98 15.38
C PRO A 77 12.62 4.64 14.63
N ILE A 78 13.06 4.61 13.38
CA ILE A 78 12.99 3.41 12.54
C ILE A 78 14.00 2.39 13.06
N ASP A 79 13.50 1.20 13.42
CA ASP A 79 14.34 0.09 13.86
C ASP A 79 13.89 -1.27 13.29
N THR A 80 12.94 -1.25 12.36
CA THR A 80 12.27 -2.43 11.80
C THR A 80 11.98 -2.20 10.33
N ILE A 81 12.20 -3.21 9.49
CA ILE A 81 11.88 -3.19 8.05
C ILE A 81 10.91 -4.32 7.77
N ILE A 82 9.80 -4.00 7.12
CA ILE A 82 8.85 -5.00 6.65
C ILE A 82 8.92 -5.09 5.13
N ILE A 83 9.22 -6.29 4.64
CA ILE A 83 9.30 -6.62 3.22
C ILE A 83 7.93 -7.03 2.71
N HIS A 84 7.55 -6.46 1.56
CA HIS A 84 6.30 -6.70 0.86
C HIS A 84 6.54 -7.07 -0.60
N HIS A 85 5.54 -7.64 -1.24
CA HIS A 85 5.36 -7.50 -2.68
C HIS A 85 4.19 -6.55 -2.95
N THR A 86 4.00 -6.09 -4.19
CA THR A 86 2.82 -5.27 -4.52
C THR A 86 1.59 -6.12 -4.83
N GLU A 87 1.76 -7.41 -5.10
CA GLU A 87 0.69 -8.31 -5.59
C GLU A 87 0.09 -7.83 -6.94
N GLU A 88 0.86 -7.03 -7.68
CA GLU A 88 0.44 -6.35 -8.92
C GLU A 88 1.38 -6.67 -10.08
N ASN A 89 1.05 -6.13 -11.25
CA ASN A 89 1.96 -6.17 -12.40
C ASN A 89 3.31 -5.52 -12.01
N PRO A 90 4.45 -6.11 -12.42
CA PRO A 90 5.77 -5.57 -12.09
C PRO A 90 6.01 -4.11 -12.51
N ASP A 91 5.29 -3.63 -13.54
CA ASP A 91 5.34 -2.26 -14.06
C ASP A 91 4.22 -1.36 -13.50
N THR A 92 3.57 -1.74 -12.39
CA THR A 92 2.48 -0.95 -11.80
C THR A 92 2.88 0.51 -11.54
N SER A 93 2.01 1.45 -11.89
CA SER A 93 2.23 2.88 -11.63
C SER A 93 2.13 3.20 -10.14
N LEU A 94 2.73 4.31 -9.70
CA LEU A 94 2.58 4.81 -8.33
C LEU A 94 1.16 5.31 -8.06
N GLU A 95 0.48 5.80 -9.10
CA GLU A 95 -0.91 6.23 -9.09
C GLU A 95 -1.83 5.03 -8.86
N LYS A 96 -1.58 3.88 -9.52
CA LYS A 96 -2.31 2.64 -9.27
C LYS A 96 -2.09 2.13 -7.84
N LEU A 97 -0.85 2.15 -7.34
CA LEU A 97 -0.58 1.80 -5.94
C LEU A 97 -1.34 2.72 -4.98
N SER A 98 -1.30 4.04 -5.22
CA SER A 98 -2.09 4.99 -4.44
C SER A 98 -3.60 4.71 -4.54
N ALA A 99 -4.12 4.34 -5.71
CA ALA A 99 -5.52 4.00 -5.89
C ALA A 99 -5.93 2.76 -5.09
N ILE A 100 -5.09 1.72 -5.10
CA ILE A 100 -5.29 0.50 -4.31
C ILE A 100 -5.38 0.85 -2.82
N ASP A 101 -4.42 1.62 -2.30
CA ASP A 101 -4.37 1.91 -0.87
C ASP A 101 -5.36 2.98 -0.41
N LEU A 102 -5.75 3.90 -1.30
CA LEU A 102 -6.90 4.79 -1.05
C LEU A 102 -8.14 3.98 -0.74
N VAL A 103 -8.39 2.91 -1.50
CA VAL A 103 -9.51 2.00 -1.24
C VAL A 103 -9.23 1.12 -0.03
N ARG A 104 -8.16 0.32 -0.05
CA ARG A 104 -7.97 -0.76 0.92
C ARG A 104 -7.62 -0.27 2.32
N GLN A 105 -7.04 0.91 2.45
CA GLN A 105 -6.60 1.46 3.73
C GLN A 105 -7.44 2.67 4.15
N TYR A 106 -7.48 3.72 3.33
CA TYR A 106 -8.06 4.99 3.73
C TYR A 106 -9.59 4.96 3.71
N SER A 107 -10.22 4.35 2.69
CA SER A 107 -11.68 4.24 2.68
C SER A 107 -12.19 3.38 3.84
N LEU A 108 -11.47 2.30 4.19
CA LEU A 108 -11.78 1.47 5.36
C LEU A 108 -11.78 2.29 6.65
N TRP A 109 -10.78 3.15 6.82
CA TRP A 109 -10.65 4.02 7.98
C TRP A 109 -11.67 5.13 8.05
N TYR A 110 -11.97 5.74 6.91
CA TYR A 110 -12.98 6.77 6.85
C TYR A 110 -14.40 6.20 7.00
N LEU A 111 -14.59 4.89 6.83
CA LEU A 111 -15.83 4.22 7.23
C LEU A 111 -15.94 3.99 8.73
N ASP A 112 -14.84 4.09 9.49
CA ASP A 112 -14.85 3.95 10.95
C ASP A 112 -15.37 5.22 11.64
N ASN A 113 -16.08 5.03 12.76
CA ASN A 113 -16.60 6.12 13.57
C ASN A 113 -15.53 6.73 14.49
N ASP A 114 -14.53 5.94 14.89
CA ASP A 114 -13.40 6.39 15.69
C ASP A 114 -12.10 5.77 15.18
N LEU A 115 -11.21 6.64 14.70
CA LEU A 115 -9.89 6.29 14.27
C LEU A 115 -8.87 7.07 15.11
N PHE A 116 -8.31 6.42 16.13
CA PHE A 116 -7.31 7.03 17.03
C PHE A 116 -7.79 8.34 17.70
N GLY A 117 -9.07 8.40 18.09
CA GLY A 117 -9.71 9.57 18.68
C GLY A 117 -10.23 10.59 17.67
N TYR A 118 -10.07 10.33 16.37
CA TYR A 118 -10.65 11.15 15.31
C TYR A 118 -11.96 10.53 14.82
N LYS A 119 -12.93 11.37 14.43
CA LYS A 119 -14.19 10.95 13.80
C LYS A 119 -14.13 11.25 12.29
N PRO A 120 -13.57 10.35 11.45
CA PRO A 120 -13.33 10.62 10.03
C PRO A 120 -14.58 10.38 9.15
N ARG A 121 -15.56 9.60 9.62
CA ARG A 121 -16.76 9.27 8.83
C ARG A 121 -17.54 10.52 8.41
N GLY A 122 -17.93 10.55 7.14
CA GLY A 122 -18.59 11.67 6.46
C GLY A 122 -17.65 12.78 5.98
N LYS A 123 -16.35 12.74 6.30
CA LYS A 123 -15.38 13.77 5.89
C LYS A 123 -14.66 13.39 4.61
N PRO A 124 -14.25 14.38 3.78
CA PRO A 124 -13.36 14.10 2.66
C PRO A 124 -12.05 13.44 3.16
N ILE A 125 -11.52 12.49 2.39
CA ILE A 125 -10.33 11.74 2.80
C ILE A 125 -9.09 12.65 2.85
N TRP A 126 -8.32 12.50 3.92
CA TRP A 126 -7.00 13.10 4.15
C TRP A 126 -6.00 12.00 4.50
N SER A 127 -4.89 11.90 3.76
CA SER A 127 -3.77 11.01 4.13
C SER A 127 -2.72 11.68 5.00
N GLY A 128 -2.49 12.99 4.81
CA GLY A 128 -1.36 13.70 5.40
C GLY A 128 -0.02 13.41 4.71
N HIS A 129 0.01 12.55 3.70
CA HIS A 129 1.20 12.15 2.97
C HIS A 129 1.24 12.83 1.60
N PHE A 130 2.36 13.47 1.27
CA PHE A 130 2.50 14.23 0.04
C PHE A 130 3.80 13.88 -0.69
N LYS A 131 3.71 13.75 -2.02
CA LYS A 131 4.85 13.66 -2.94
C LYS A 131 4.65 14.66 -4.07
N ASN A 132 5.63 15.53 -4.29
CA ASN A 132 5.59 16.59 -5.30
C ASN A 132 4.33 17.47 -5.20
N GLY A 133 3.91 17.83 -3.98
CA GLY A 133 2.73 18.65 -3.72
C GLY A 133 1.38 17.93 -3.88
N LYS A 134 1.35 16.67 -4.31
CA LYS A 134 0.13 15.87 -4.44
C LYS A 134 -0.04 14.94 -3.26
N MET A 135 -1.27 14.81 -2.77
CA MET A 135 -1.62 13.85 -1.72
C MET A 135 -1.50 12.42 -2.28
N VAL A 136 -0.88 11.53 -1.51
CA VAL A 136 -0.63 10.13 -1.89
C VAL A 136 -1.10 9.18 -0.80
N PHE A 137 -1.26 7.90 -1.16
CA PHE A 137 -1.91 6.91 -0.28
C PHE A 137 -1.14 5.60 -0.10
N TYR A 138 -0.10 5.34 -0.91
CA TYR A 138 0.70 4.12 -0.77
C TYR A 138 1.31 4.01 0.65
N PRO A 139 1.44 2.80 1.22
CA PRO A 139 1.85 2.61 2.60
C PRO A 139 3.35 2.30 2.72
N TYR A 140 4.04 2.11 1.60
CA TYR A 140 5.45 1.73 1.58
C TYR A 140 6.34 2.97 1.53
N THR A 141 7.53 2.87 2.14
CA THR A 141 8.56 3.91 2.07
C THR A 141 9.40 3.80 0.82
N TRP A 142 9.63 2.57 0.36
CA TRP A 142 10.38 2.27 -0.85
C TRP A 142 9.65 1.23 -1.70
N LEU A 143 9.77 1.41 -3.02
CA LEU A 143 9.43 0.42 -4.04
C LEU A 143 10.71 0.00 -4.75
N VAL A 144 10.89 -1.30 -4.98
CA VAL A 144 12.00 -1.85 -5.77
C VAL A 144 11.43 -2.51 -7.01
N ARG A 145 11.89 -2.10 -8.19
CA ARG A 145 11.44 -2.60 -9.50
C ARG A 145 12.16 -3.89 -9.88
N PRO A 146 11.60 -4.71 -10.80
CA PRO A 146 12.21 -5.99 -11.18
C PRO A 146 13.62 -5.88 -11.76
N ASN A 147 13.96 -4.74 -12.35
CA ASN A 147 15.29 -4.43 -12.88
C ASN A 147 16.29 -3.94 -11.81
N GLY A 148 15.85 -3.78 -10.55
CA GLY A 148 16.66 -3.28 -9.44
C GLY A 148 16.54 -1.77 -9.18
N ASP A 149 15.76 -1.03 -9.97
CA ASP A 149 15.54 0.40 -9.69
C ASP A 149 14.80 0.58 -8.37
N THR A 150 15.20 1.59 -7.60
CA THR A 150 14.57 1.91 -6.30
C THR A 150 13.88 3.26 -6.38
N GLU A 151 12.63 3.31 -5.95
CA GLU A 151 11.84 4.52 -5.91
C GLU A 151 11.46 4.86 -4.46
N ARG A 152 11.77 6.08 -4.03
CA ARG A 152 11.28 6.59 -2.75
C ARG A 152 9.81 6.98 -2.90
N THR A 153 8.93 6.31 -2.19
CA THR A 153 7.50 6.57 -2.20
C THR A 153 7.13 7.49 -1.03
N LEU A 154 7.50 7.14 0.21
CA LEU A 154 7.30 7.99 1.38
C LEU A 154 8.64 8.47 1.99
N LEU A 155 8.58 9.62 2.66
CA LEU A 155 9.66 10.12 3.51
C LEU A 155 9.63 9.40 4.86
N ASP A 156 10.77 9.34 5.54
CA ASP A 156 10.92 8.59 6.81
C ASP A 156 10.10 9.19 7.96
N ARG A 157 9.68 10.45 7.83
CA ARG A 157 8.76 11.14 8.75
C ARG A 157 7.32 10.64 8.65
N TYR A 158 6.94 10.02 7.54
CA TYR A 158 5.61 9.46 7.34
C TYR A 158 5.53 8.03 7.91
N VAL A 159 4.46 7.74 8.63
CA VAL A 159 4.08 6.41 9.10
C VAL A 159 3.42 5.68 7.94
N GLY A 160 4.20 4.83 7.26
CA GLY A 160 3.69 3.89 6.29
C GLY A 160 2.76 2.86 6.94
N ARG A 161 1.55 2.70 6.42
CA ARG A 161 0.50 1.88 7.03
C ARG A 161 0.43 0.50 6.38
N HIS A 162 1.55 -0.21 6.44
CA HIS A 162 1.76 -1.41 5.63
C HIS A 162 1.65 -2.72 6.43
N SER A 163 1.91 -2.73 7.74
CA SER A 163 2.02 -3.98 8.51
C SER A 163 0.67 -4.51 9.01
N GLY A 164 -0.36 -3.66 9.07
CA GLY A 164 -1.62 -3.97 9.75
C GLY A 164 -1.52 -4.03 11.27
N ASP A 165 -0.39 -3.60 11.85
CA ASP A 165 -0.14 -3.41 13.28
C ASP A 165 0.38 -1.98 13.50
N GLN A 166 -0.36 -1.18 14.27
CA GLN A 166 0.00 0.23 14.47
C GLN A 166 1.31 0.38 15.27
N GLY A 167 1.56 -0.46 16.27
CA GLY A 167 2.80 -0.43 17.04
C GLY A 167 4.04 -0.65 16.18
N ILE A 168 3.93 -1.53 15.18
CA ILE A 168 4.98 -1.79 14.19
C ILE A 168 5.06 -0.69 13.14
N ASN A 169 3.95 -0.22 12.58
CA ASN A 169 3.95 0.86 11.58
C ASN A 169 4.67 2.13 12.10
N LEU A 170 4.46 2.48 13.38
CA LEU A 170 5.07 3.66 13.99
C LEU A 170 6.61 3.61 14.03
N ARG A 171 7.23 2.43 14.01
CA ARG A 171 8.69 2.20 14.14
C ARG A 171 9.33 1.51 12.92
N SER A 172 8.56 1.31 11.85
CA SER A 172 9.02 0.57 10.68
C SER A 172 8.91 1.37 9.39
N ILE A 173 9.61 0.87 8.38
CA ILE A 173 9.38 1.22 6.99
C ILE A 173 8.95 -0.03 6.22
N GLY A 174 8.14 0.19 5.19
CA GLY A 174 7.77 -0.83 4.22
C GLY A 174 8.68 -0.73 3.00
N ILE A 175 9.27 -1.85 2.58
CA ILE A 175 9.94 -1.98 1.28
C ILE A 175 9.11 -2.97 0.46
N ALA A 176 8.48 -2.50 -0.62
CA ALA A 176 7.72 -3.33 -1.52
C ALA A 176 8.53 -3.71 -2.77
N LEU A 177 8.51 -4.99 -3.11
CA LEU A 177 9.01 -5.53 -4.36
C LEU A 177 7.89 -5.45 -5.40
N SER A 178 8.08 -4.66 -6.46
CA SER A 178 7.08 -4.52 -7.52
C SER A 178 6.92 -5.83 -8.28
N GLY A 179 5.75 -6.45 -8.16
CA GLY A 179 5.42 -7.74 -8.75
C GLY A 179 4.48 -8.56 -7.85
N ASN A 180 4.00 -9.68 -8.38
CA ASN A 180 3.28 -10.69 -7.62
C ASN A 180 4.21 -11.90 -7.39
N TYR A 181 4.60 -12.09 -6.13
CA TYR A 181 5.50 -13.13 -5.69
C TYR A 181 4.83 -14.12 -4.73
N GLU A 182 3.49 -14.24 -4.78
CA GLU A 182 2.72 -15.13 -3.90
C GLU A 182 3.29 -16.56 -3.86
N HIS A 183 3.64 -17.09 -5.04
CA HIS A 183 4.15 -18.46 -5.24
C HIS A 183 5.51 -18.51 -5.95
N SER A 184 6.22 -17.39 -6.02
CA SER A 184 7.49 -17.25 -6.72
C SER A 184 8.49 -16.42 -5.91
N SER A 185 9.76 -16.49 -6.28
CA SER A 185 10.77 -15.58 -5.74
C SER A 185 10.85 -14.35 -6.64
N PRO A 186 11.16 -13.16 -6.08
CA PRO A 186 11.53 -12.01 -6.88
C PRO A 186 12.79 -12.31 -7.72
N PRO A 187 13.00 -11.61 -8.84
CA PRO A 187 14.27 -11.64 -9.56
C PRO A 187 15.44 -11.33 -8.61
N TYR A 188 16.55 -12.05 -8.75
CA TYR A 188 17.69 -11.89 -7.85
C TYR A 188 18.23 -10.45 -7.80
N VAL A 189 18.26 -9.76 -8.94
CA VAL A 189 18.64 -8.34 -9.03
C VAL A 189 17.77 -7.43 -8.12
N GLN A 190 16.50 -7.77 -7.93
CA GLN A 190 15.59 -7.05 -7.04
C GLN A 190 15.93 -7.31 -5.56
N ILE A 191 16.36 -8.53 -5.23
CA ILE A 191 16.87 -8.90 -3.90
C ILE A 191 18.16 -8.12 -3.60
N GLU A 192 19.11 -8.10 -4.54
CA GLU A 192 20.37 -7.37 -4.41
C GLU A 192 20.15 -5.86 -4.25
N ALA A 193 19.27 -5.28 -5.06
CA ALA A 193 18.89 -3.88 -4.94
C ALA A 193 18.26 -3.58 -3.58
N THR A 194 17.41 -4.47 -3.07
CA THR A 194 16.83 -4.36 -1.73
C THR A 194 17.91 -4.39 -0.65
N ALA A 195 18.87 -5.32 -0.72
CA ALA A 195 19.99 -5.39 0.22
C ALA A 195 20.85 -4.10 0.20
N LYS A 196 21.20 -3.61 -1.00
CA LYS A 196 21.93 -2.34 -1.18
C LYS A 196 21.17 -1.16 -0.58
N LEU A 197 19.86 -1.08 -0.82
CA LEU A 197 18.98 -0.06 -0.26
C LEU A 197 18.98 -0.10 1.27
N ILE A 198 18.84 -1.28 1.87
CA ILE A 198 18.83 -1.46 3.33
C ILE A 198 20.15 -0.99 3.94
N LYS A 199 21.30 -1.43 3.38
CA LYS A 199 22.62 -0.99 3.85
C LYS A 199 22.80 0.52 3.75
N ALA A 200 22.33 1.13 2.66
CA ALA A 200 22.51 2.56 2.42
C ALA A 200 21.58 3.45 3.25
N LYS A 201 20.33 3.03 3.46
CA LYS A 201 19.27 3.89 4.05
C LYS A 201 18.87 3.49 5.46
N CYS A 202 19.14 2.26 5.88
CA CYS A 202 18.75 1.73 7.17
C CYS A 202 19.88 0.95 7.88
N PRO A 203 21.13 1.47 7.93
CA PRO A 203 22.30 0.71 8.42
C PRO A 203 22.21 0.29 9.89
N LYS A 204 21.30 0.90 10.67
CA LYS A 204 21.11 0.60 12.10
C LYS A 204 20.07 -0.49 12.37
N VAL A 205 19.31 -0.91 11.36
CA VAL A 205 18.30 -1.96 11.53
C VAL A 205 19.01 -3.31 11.59
N LYS A 206 18.82 -4.04 12.70
CA LYS A 206 19.42 -5.36 12.87
C LYS A 206 18.80 -6.36 11.88
N PRO A 207 19.55 -7.33 11.35
CA PRO A 207 19.01 -8.39 10.48
C PRO A 207 17.78 -9.11 11.06
N SER A 208 17.73 -9.33 12.37
CA SER A 208 16.58 -9.93 13.08
C SER A 208 15.31 -9.07 13.09
N ARG A 209 15.40 -7.80 12.68
CA ARG A 209 14.29 -6.85 12.55
C ARG A 209 13.92 -6.59 11.08
N ILE A 210 14.43 -7.41 10.15
CA ILE A 210 14.02 -7.44 8.76
C ILE A 210 13.06 -8.62 8.60
N LEU A 211 11.77 -8.29 8.48
CA LEU A 211 10.68 -9.25 8.53
C LEU A 211 9.86 -9.18 7.25
N GLY A 212 9.20 -10.26 6.87
CA GLY A 212 8.14 -10.27 5.87
C GLY A 212 6.81 -9.87 6.51
N HIS A 213 5.86 -9.38 5.72
CA HIS A 213 4.54 -9.03 6.26
C HIS A 213 3.83 -10.21 6.93
N LEU A 214 3.97 -11.42 6.38
CA LEU A 214 3.48 -12.68 6.94
C LEU A 214 4.06 -13.01 8.32
N GLU A 215 5.28 -12.55 8.63
CA GLU A 215 5.91 -12.78 9.95
C GLU A 215 5.33 -11.83 11.01
N VAL A 216 4.78 -10.69 10.59
CA VAL A 216 4.08 -9.74 11.46
C VAL A 216 2.61 -10.13 11.64
N LYS A 217 1.97 -10.57 10.56
CA LYS A 217 0.53 -10.83 10.53
C LYS A 217 0.24 -12.21 9.95
N LYS A 218 -0.08 -13.16 10.83
CA LYS A 218 -0.22 -14.59 10.51
C LYS A 218 -1.25 -14.95 9.43
N ASN A 219 -2.25 -14.09 9.16
CA ASN A 219 -3.24 -14.29 8.08
C ASN A 219 -2.87 -13.54 6.78
N ARG A 220 -1.57 -13.33 6.55
CA ARG A 220 -1.00 -12.75 5.34
C ARG A 220 0.01 -13.72 4.77
N THR A 221 0.09 -13.74 3.45
CA THR A 221 1.05 -14.52 2.66
C THR A 221 2.16 -13.64 2.10
N CYS A 222 1.92 -12.33 1.96
CA CYS A 222 2.91 -11.33 1.57
C CYS A 222 4.21 -11.41 2.41
N PRO A 223 5.42 -11.38 1.81
CA PRO A 223 5.71 -11.13 0.39
C PRO A 223 5.72 -12.39 -0.49
N GLY A 224 5.23 -13.54 -0.01
CA GLY A 224 5.13 -14.79 -0.74
C GLY A 224 5.48 -16.01 0.11
N ASP A 225 4.98 -17.18 -0.29
CA ASP A 225 5.22 -18.46 0.40
C ASP A 225 6.71 -18.88 0.40
N LYS A 226 7.49 -18.40 -0.58
CA LYS A 226 8.93 -18.65 -0.71
C LYS A 226 9.80 -17.74 0.16
N PHE A 227 9.23 -16.79 0.90
CA PHE A 227 10.04 -15.83 1.66
C PHE A 227 10.77 -16.48 2.83
N ILE A 228 10.05 -17.02 3.83
CA ILE A 228 10.66 -17.55 5.07
C ILE A 228 11.70 -18.65 4.77
N LYS A 229 11.31 -19.63 3.95
CA LYS A 229 12.12 -20.83 3.68
C LYS A 229 13.00 -20.70 2.42
N GLY A 230 13.04 -19.51 1.83
CA GLY A 230 13.78 -19.26 0.60
C GLY A 230 14.50 -17.93 0.66
N TRP A 231 14.03 -16.98 -0.14
CA TRP A 231 14.81 -15.81 -0.52
C TRP A 231 15.06 -14.79 0.62
N LYS A 232 14.42 -14.95 1.80
CA LYS A 232 14.83 -14.19 3.00
C LYS A 232 16.30 -14.46 3.35
N LYS A 233 16.75 -15.72 3.24
CA LYS A 233 18.15 -16.08 3.52
C LYS A 233 19.10 -15.37 2.56
N ASP A 234 18.74 -15.32 1.28
CA ASP A 234 19.52 -14.66 0.23
C ASP A 234 19.58 -13.14 0.44
N LEU A 235 18.46 -12.52 0.86
CA LEU A 235 18.45 -11.11 1.22
C LEU A 235 19.39 -10.83 2.40
N LEU A 236 19.32 -11.64 3.46
CA LEU A 236 20.10 -11.44 4.68
C LEU A 236 21.59 -11.72 4.50
N SER A 237 21.99 -12.61 3.57
CA SER A 237 23.42 -12.84 3.29
C SER A 237 24.10 -11.70 2.54
N LEU A 238 23.30 -10.79 1.96
CA LEU A 238 23.79 -9.63 1.20
C LEU A 238 23.86 -8.33 2.04
N ILE A 239 23.37 -8.35 3.28
CA ILE A 239 23.31 -7.19 4.20
C ILE A 239 24.43 -7.29 5.23
#